data_AF-A0A0U5H1V8-F1
#
_entry.id   AF-A0A0U5H1V8-F1
#
_cell.length_a   1.000
_cell.length_b   1.000
_cell.length_c   1.000
_cell.angle_alpha   90.00
_cell.angle_beta   90.00
_cell.angle_gamma   90.00
#
_symmetry.space_group_name_H-M   'P 1'
#
loop_
_entity.id
_entity.type
_entity.pdbx_description
1 polymer ?
#
loop_
_entity_poly.entity_id
_entity_poly.type
_entity_poly.pdbx_seq_one_letter_code
_entity_poly.pdbx_strand_id
1 'polypeptide(L)'
;MSTDTSPPSTATSTATTSSNSDLPCVQYGFPEGAHRAPKLQTIYEPIPDNAATASPIYKVPREQYERQAEFETGYEVKGGSSIATEIQDECEDDDRVLYPIHIESDAYHEEGPDTLLSWFREFVEDYLGVPFSTCRLYFSGRRSIHVHVPRFVSGEAERKRLKELAESYCEEGGADLDLGLYSRKRLFRLPGVAHADTGIPKVEIEPEWDRTRIFREANGANPSTPATYADVLWDVFGQERLTVGTSVFDVDTSQSLFRVLDPEKTLLEFTRDEAEDEIETPLIEQVAYPDDPADVPEWSMYNTQEFSPYAHASGNPRSVAALRVKGGAFAREGKRGGATMVPAYFYGAVGCNGEFTKADVHAPLQLSKKDYRKWDYAPGEKVVIIGGKSGSSRIFNVSSWDATVVGHALRSDKGRRDTALNHLSERGYDVGASGSTVSGSERTTASRAATSDDKPRTIWPARKNPQSKAEALQRKAEQDGIGTLSHNERIRVACRHLRYGWQPTWEWFKEQYGSTFKPEVTWQFLKGIVEEPDFEKYDDVDVPPKPT
;
A
#
# COMPACT_ATOMS: atom_id res chain seq x y z
N MET A 1 3.44 60.00 57.53
CA MET A 1 2.43 59.84 56.47
C MET A 1 3.06 60.34 55.17
N SER A 2 3.61 59.42 54.39
CA SER A 2 4.10 59.66 53.04
C SER A 2 3.71 58.43 52.24
N THR A 3 2.78 58.62 51.31
CA THR A 3 2.32 57.62 50.36
C THR A 3 3.39 57.45 49.29
N ASP A 4 4.04 56.30 49.30
CA ASP A 4 5.02 55.92 48.28
C ASP A 4 4.33 55.04 47.23
N THR A 5 4.25 55.56 46.01
CA THR A 5 3.59 54.94 44.86
C THR A 5 4.64 54.17 44.08
N SER A 6 4.71 52.86 44.28
CA SER A 6 5.48 51.96 43.40
C SER A 6 4.56 51.40 42.30
N PRO A 7 4.95 51.47 41.00
CA PRO A 7 4.17 50.88 39.92
C PRO A 7 4.27 49.35 39.93
N PRO A 8 3.22 48.63 39.52
CA PRO A 8 3.24 47.18 39.49
C PRO A 8 4.15 46.67 38.36
N SER A 9 5.04 45.74 38.70
CA SER A 9 5.84 44.97 37.74
C SER A 9 4.93 44.19 36.80
N THR A 10 4.82 44.66 35.56
CA THR A 10 4.25 43.88 34.46
C THR A 10 5.27 42.80 34.09
N ALA A 11 5.11 41.61 34.67
CA ALA A 11 5.74 40.42 34.13
C ALA A 11 5.11 40.17 32.75
N THR A 12 5.82 40.58 31.70
CA THR A 12 5.53 40.17 30.33
C THR A 12 5.81 38.68 30.24
N SER A 13 4.82 37.87 30.61
CA SER A 13 4.72 36.50 30.15
C SER A 13 4.60 36.59 28.64
N THR A 14 5.72 36.39 27.95
CA THR A 14 5.77 36.10 26.53
C THR A 14 4.98 34.80 26.34
N ALA A 15 3.68 34.94 26.09
CA ALA A 15 2.86 33.86 25.60
C ALA A 15 3.45 33.50 24.24
N THR A 16 4.18 32.39 24.19
CA THR A 16 4.58 31.72 22.98
C THR A 16 3.29 31.35 22.23
N THR A 17 2.83 32.22 21.35
CA THR A 17 1.77 31.93 20.39
C THR A 17 2.31 30.94 19.37
N SER A 18 2.25 29.67 19.74
CA SER A 18 2.34 28.53 18.84
C SER A 18 1.12 28.53 17.91
N SER A 19 1.21 29.21 16.77
CA SER A 19 0.32 28.98 15.63
C SER A 19 1.00 29.24 14.29
N ASN A 20 2.20 28.67 14.09
CA ASN A 20 2.82 28.56 12.76
C ASN A 20 2.26 27.31 12.07
N SER A 21 1.10 27.44 11.42
CA SER A 21 0.64 26.44 10.45
C SER A 21 1.23 26.76 9.09
N ASP A 22 2.02 25.85 8.52
CA ASP A 22 2.50 25.98 7.14
C ASP A 22 1.32 26.11 6.17
N LEU A 23 1.50 26.91 5.12
CA LEU A 23 0.55 27.13 4.05
C LEU A 23 0.90 26.22 2.87
N PRO A 24 -0.04 25.41 2.37
CA PRO A 24 0.17 24.63 1.15
C PRO A 24 0.15 25.55 -0.06
N CYS A 25 1.29 25.67 -0.74
CA CYS A 25 1.47 26.58 -1.87
C CYS A 25 1.96 25.86 -3.13
N VAL A 26 1.65 26.42 -4.29
CA VAL A 26 2.09 25.97 -5.61
C VAL A 26 2.61 27.14 -6.43
N GLN A 27 3.43 26.82 -7.42
CA GLN A 27 3.83 27.73 -8.48
C GLN A 27 3.07 27.36 -9.75
N TYR A 28 2.42 28.33 -10.36
CA TYR A 28 1.76 28.15 -11.66
C TYR A 28 2.74 28.41 -12.81
N GLY A 29 2.57 27.70 -13.91
CA GLY A 29 3.29 27.90 -15.16
C GLY A 29 2.38 28.33 -16.30
N PHE A 30 2.90 29.16 -17.19
CA PHE A 30 2.14 29.81 -18.26
C PHE A 30 2.70 29.42 -19.64
N PRO A 31 1.84 29.29 -20.66
CA PRO A 31 2.28 29.01 -22.02
C PRO A 31 2.96 30.22 -22.68
N GLU A 32 2.58 31.44 -22.30
CA GLU A 32 3.12 32.70 -22.81
C GLU A 32 3.67 33.57 -21.67
N GLY A 33 4.69 34.38 -21.96
CA GLY A 33 5.32 35.27 -20.98
C GLY A 33 6.35 34.58 -20.08
N ALA A 34 6.37 34.93 -18.79
CA ALA A 34 7.23 34.23 -17.83
C ALA A 34 6.73 32.79 -17.68
N HIS A 35 7.54 31.81 -18.09
CA HIS A 35 7.17 30.39 -18.08
C HIS A 35 6.70 29.88 -16.69
N ARG A 36 7.07 30.58 -15.61
CA ARG A 36 6.68 30.29 -14.23
C ARG A 36 6.32 31.56 -13.48
N ALA A 37 5.33 31.48 -12.61
CA ALA A 37 4.95 32.56 -11.70
C ALA A 37 6.13 32.92 -10.78
N PRO A 38 6.48 34.20 -10.62
CA PRO A 38 7.58 34.61 -9.75
C PRO A 38 7.24 34.51 -8.25
N LYS A 39 5.97 34.31 -7.90
CA LYS A 39 5.45 34.14 -6.55
C LYS A 39 4.64 32.85 -6.45
N LEU A 40 4.72 32.20 -5.30
CA LEU A 40 3.88 31.08 -4.92
C LEU A 40 2.50 31.58 -4.49
N GLN A 41 1.47 30.81 -4.81
CA GLN A 41 0.10 31.02 -4.36
C GLN A 41 -0.33 29.84 -3.50
N THR A 42 -1.19 30.08 -2.51
CA THR A 42 -1.80 28.99 -1.76
C THR A 42 -2.70 28.17 -2.70
N ILE A 43 -2.86 26.88 -2.42
CA ILE A 43 -3.75 26.03 -3.24
C ILE A 43 -5.22 26.45 -3.20
N TYR A 44 -5.59 27.31 -2.25
CA TYR A 44 -6.94 27.83 -2.03
C TYR A 44 -7.22 29.14 -2.77
N GLU A 45 -6.17 29.79 -3.30
CA GLU A 45 -6.34 30.97 -4.14
C GLU A 45 -6.83 30.57 -5.53
N PRO A 46 -7.58 31.45 -6.21
CA PRO A 46 -7.99 31.22 -7.59
C PRO A 46 -6.79 30.94 -8.50
N ILE A 47 -6.93 29.93 -9.37
CA ILE A 47 -5.93 29.66 -10.40
C ILE A 47 -5.80 30.92 -11.28
N PRO A 48 -4.58 31.45 -11.50
CA PRO A 48 -4.39 32.63 -12.33
C PRO A 48 -4.91 32.41 -13.76
N ASP A 49 -5.44 33.47 -14.35
CA ASP A 49 -5.84 33.45 -15.75
C ASP A 49 -4.69 32.97 -16.64
N ASN A 50 -4.99 32.06 -17.57
CA ASN A 50 -4.05 31.44 -18.50
C ASN A 50 -2.96 30.54 -17.86
N ALA A 51 -3.03 30.25 -16.56
CA ALA A 51 -2.18 29.23 -15.97
C ALA A 51 -2.48 27.87 -16.62
N ALA A 52 -1.43 27.23 -17.15
CA ALA A 52 -1.55 25.93 -17.81
C ALA A 52 -1.13 24.77 -16.90
N THR A 53 -0.20 25.03 -15.99
CA THR A 53 0.44 24.00 -15.18
C THR A 53 0.60 24.44 -13.72
N ALA A 54 0.73 23.47 -12.81
CA ALA A 54 1.02 23.71 -11.38
C ALA A 54 2.15 22.80 -10.90
N SER A 55 2.94 23.28 -9.95
CA SER A 55 4.06 22.56 -9.33
C SER A 55 3.59 21.51 -8.31
N PRO A 56 4.53 20.77 -7.66
CA PRO A 56 4.25 20.10 -6.40
C PRO A 56 3.84 21.10 -5.31
N ILE A 57 3.38 20.59 -4.18
CA ILE A 57 2.84 21.40 -3.09
C ILE A 57 3.95 21.65 -2.07
N TYR A 58 4.24 22.91 -1.82
CA TYR A 58 5.23 23.37 -0.86
C TYR A 58 4.55 23.76 0.45
N LYS A 59 5.04 23.25 1.59
CA LYS A 59 4.58 23.63 2.93
C LYS A 59 5.35 24.87 3.36
N VAL A 60 4.81 26.05 3.07
CA VAL A 60 5.49 27.33 3.25
C VAL A 60 5.09 27.96 4.58
N PRO A 61 6.02 28.24 5.50
CA PRO A 61 5.75 29.01 6.71
C PRO A 61 5.07 30.34 6.36
N ARG A 62 4.07 30.72 7.17
CA ARG A 62 3.28 31.94 6.94
C ARG A 62 4.16 33.18 6.72
N GLU A 63 5.21 33.34 7.54
CA GLU A 63 6.16 34.45 7.43
C GLU A 63 6.88 34.49 6.07
N GLN A 64 7.27 33.33 5.52
CA GLN A 64 7.89 33.24 4.20
C GLN A 64 6.90 33.56 3.08
N TYR A 65 5.65 33.12 3.21
CA TYR A 65 4.60 33.44 2.24
C TYR A 65 4.30 34.94 2.23
N GLU A 66 4.18 35.56 3.41
CA GLU A 66 3.91 37.00 3.55
C GLU A 66 5.08 37.87 3.05
N ARG A 67 6.33 37.41 3.21
CA ARG A 67 7.52 38.06 2.65
C ARG A 67 7.44 38.28 1.13
N GLN A 68 6.71 37.44 0.40
CA GLN A 68 6.52 37.62 -1.05
C GLN A 68 5.83 38.95 -1.41
N ALA A 69 5.08 39.55 -0.49
CA ALA A 69 4.42 40.84 -0.68
C ALA A 69 5.40 42.03 -0.64
N GLU A 70 6.59 41.85 -0.07
CA GLU A 70 7.66 42.87 -0.05
C GLU A 70 8.26 43.09 -1.45
N PHE A 71 8.07 42.13 -2.34
CA PHE A 71 8.55 42.15 -3.72
C PHE A 71 7.45 42.60 -4.66
N GLU A 72 7.70 43.58 -5.53
CA GLU A 72 6.69 44.06 -6.48
C GLU A 72 6.42 42.98 -7.54
N THR A 73 7.47 42.53 -8.21
CA THR A 73 7.43 41.55 -9.30
C THR A 73 7.81 40.14 -8.85
N GLY A 74 8.50 39.99 -7.72
CA GLY A 74 9.00 38.70 -7.23
C GLY A 74 10.37 38.33 -7.82
N TYR A 75 10.98 39.18 -8.63
CA TYR A 75 12.31 38.97 -9.23
C TYR A 75 13.44 39.72 -8.51
N GLU A 76 13.13 40.53 -7.51
CA GLU A 76 14.08 41.45 -6.87
C GLU A 76 15.00 40.77 -5.82
N VAL A 77 14.94 39.44 -5.72
CA VAL A 77 15.84 38.62 -4.88
C VAL A 77 17.28 38.60 -5.41
N LYS A 78 18.25 38.72 -4.50
CA LYS A 78 19.68 38.75 -4.84
C LYS A 78 20.15 37.35 -5.26
N GLY A 79 20.82 37.23 -6.41
CA GLY A 79 21.41 35.97 -6.87
C GLY A 79 20.63 35.23 -7.95
N GLY A 80 19.42 35.71 -8.31
CA GLY A 80 18.79 35.47 -9.61
C GLY A 80 18.00 34.18 -9.75
N SER A 81 16.68 34.29 -9.58
CA SER A 81 15.66 33.56 -10.37
C SER A 81 14.26 34.12 -10.08
N SER A 82 13.72 33.92 -8.87
CA SER A 82 12.50 34.55 -8.33
C SER A 82 12.34 34.21 -6.84
N ILE A 83 11.53 34.96 -6.09
CA ILE A 83 11.21 34.64 -4.68
C ILE A 83 10.52 33.28 -4.56
N ALA A 84 9.71 32.89 -5.55
CA ALA A 84 9.15 31.54 -5.60
C ALA A 84 10.24 30.48 -5.66
N THR A 85 11.27 30.64 -6.48
CA THR A 85 12.35 29.66 -6.60
C THR A 85 13.17 29.55 -5.32
N GLU A 86 13.49 30.67 -4.66
CA GLU A 86 14.15 30.71 -3.35
C GLU A 86 13.36 29.92 -2.30
N ILE A 87 12.06 30.20 -2.17
CA ILE A 87 11.19 29.49 -1.22
C ILE A 87 11.09 28.00 -1.58
N GLN A 88 11.00 27.65 -2.86
CA GLN A 88 10.96 26.26 -3.29
C GLN A 88 12.26 25.51 -2.98
N ASP A 89 13.43 26.13 -3.17
CA ASP A 89 14.73 25.54 -2.83
C ASP A 89 14.80 25.26 -1.32
N GLU A 90 14.43 26.23 -0.49
CA GLU A 90 14.39 26.05 0.97
C GLU A 90 13.42 24.93 1.39
N CYS A 91 12.23 24.86 0.76
CA CYS A 91 11.28 23.79 1.04
C CYS A 91 11.81 22.41 0.60
N GLU A 92 12.50 22.32 -0.54
CA GLU A 92 13.12 21.07 -1.02
C GLU A 92 14.27 20.62 -0.12
N ASP A 93 15.07 21.56 0.39
CA ASP A 93 16.18 21.29 1.31
C ASP A 93 15.67 20.87 2.71
N ASP A 94 14.53 21.40 3.16
CA ASP A 94 13.90 21.08 4.44
C ASP A 94 12.91 19.90 4.39
N ASP A 95 12.80 19.18 3.26
CA ASP A 95 11.80 18.12 3.02
C ASP A 95 10.32 18.57 3.24
N ARG A 96 10.05 19.86 3.04
CA ARG A 96 8.72 20.50 3.17
C ARG A 96 7.94 20.48 1.86
N VAL A 97 8.04 19.41 1.08
CA VAL A 97 7.36 19.27 -0.22
C VAL A 97 6.51 18.00 -0.27
N LEU A 98 5.29 18.12 -0.78
CA LEU A 98 4.41 17.01 -1.13
C LEU A 98 4.30 16.91 -2.66
N TYR A 99 4.63 15.75 -3.19
CA TYR A 99 4.54 15.45 -4.61
C TYR A 99 3.28 14.59 -4.85
N PRO A 100 2.22 15.13 -5.48
CA PRO A 100 1.14 14.30 -5.98
C PRO A 100 1.68 13.27 -6.96
N ILE A 101 1.25 12.01 -6.84
CA ILE A 101 1.71 10.95 -7.74
C ILE A 101 0.92 11.01 -9.04
N HIS A 102 1.60 11.40 -10.12
CA HIS A 102 1.09 11.34 -11.48
C HIS A 102 1.91 10.35 -12.30
N ILE A 103 1.24 9.61 -13.17
CA ILE A 103 1.85 8.67 -14.12
C ILE A 103 1.44 9.09 -15.52
N GLU A 104 2.35 9.02 -16.47
CA GLU A 104 2.12 9.40 -17.86
C GLU A 104 2.92 8.50 -18.79
N SER A 105 2.42 8.31 -20.01
CA SER A 105 3.19 7.74 -21.12
C SER A 105 2.77 8.47 -22.39
N ASP A 106 3.74 8.79 -23.25
CA ASP A 106 3.49 9.43 -24.55
C ASP A 106 3.55 8.44 -25.73
N ALA A 107 3.70 7.15 -25.44
CA ALA A 107 3.65 6.04 -26.40
C ALA A 107 2.22 5.72 -26.93
N TYR A 108 1.23 6.56 -26.63
CA TYR A 108 -0.20 6.33 -26.95
C TYR A 108 -0.48 6.03 -28.42
N HIS A 109 0.26 6.66 -29.34
CA HIS A 109 0.05 6.43 -30.77
C HIS A 109 0.66 5.12 -31.28
N GLU A 110 1.73 4.66 -30.63
CA GLU A 110 2.49 3.45 -31.01
C GLU A 110 1.84 2.21 -30.38
N GLU A 111 1.52 2.29 -29.08
CA GLU A 111 1.06 1.15 -28.27
C GLU A 111 -0.46 1.10 -28.10
N GLY A 112 -1.14 2.25 -28.19
CA GLY A 112 -2.57 2.37 -28.01
C GLY A 112 -3.03 2.48 -26.55
N PRO A 113 -4.31 2.88 -26.32
CA PRO A 113 -4.85 3.11 -24.97
C PRO A 113 -4.83 1.85 -24.09
N ASP A 114 -5.19 0.68 -24.65
CA ASP A 114 -5.31 -0.56 -23.87
C ASP A 114 -3.97 -0.98 -23.24
N THR A 115 -2.89 -0.88 -24.02
CA THR A 115 -1.53 -1.18 -23.56
C THR A 115 -1.08 -0.22 -22.46
N LEU A 116 -1.26 1.09 -22.69
CA LEU A 116 -0.94 2.12 -21.69
C LEU A 116 -1.72 1.91 -20.39
N LEU A 117 -3.02 1.64 -20.47
CA LEU A 117 -3.87 1.37 -19.32
C LEU A 117 -3.47 0.09 -18.58
N SER A 118 -3.02 -0.94 -19.31
CA SER A 118 -2.44 -2.13 -18.70
C SER A 118 -1.17 -1.79 -17.91
N TRP A 119 -0.28 -0.97 -18.48
CA TRP A 119 0.94 -0.54 -17.79
C TRP A 119 0.63 0.27 -16.52
N PHE A 120 -0.25 1.25 -16.64
CA PHE A 120 -0.63 2.08 -15.50
C PHE A 120 -1.30 1.26 -14.40
N ARG A 121 -2.19 0.33 -14.77
CA ARG A 121 -2.85 -0.56 -13.80
C ARG A 121 -1.84 -1.43 -13.06
N GLU A 122 -0.92 -2.07 -13.78
CA GLU A 122 0.12 -2.90 -13.17
C GLU A 122 1.00 -2.08 -12.22
N PHE A 123 1.49 -0.93 -12.66
CA PHE A 123 2.32 -0.07 -11.82
C PHE A 123 1.56 0.41 -10.57
N VAL A 124 0.33 0.88 -10.72
CA VAL A 124 -0.48 1.40 -9.60
C VAL A 124 -0.86 0.28 -8.62
N GLU A 125 -1.32 -0.87 -9.09
CA GLU A 125 -1.81 -1.95 -8.23
C GLU A 125 -0.66 -2.76 -7.63
N ASP A 126 0.35 -3.13 -8.42
CA ASP A 126 1.38 -4.07 -7.97
C ASP A 126 2.63 -3.40 -7.39
N TYR A 127 2.96 -2.18 -7.83
CA TYR A 127 4.13 -1.44 -7.33
C TYR A 127 3.76 -0.39 -6.28
N LEU A 128 2.65 0.34 -6.47
CA LEU A 128 2.21 1.35 -5.50
C LEU A 128 1.21 0.80 -4.47
N GLY A 129 0.62 -0.38 -4.71
CA GLY A 129 -0.37 -0.97 -3.81
C GLY A 129 -1.68 -0.19 -3.72
N VAL A 130 -2.02 0.58 -4.76
CA VAL A 130 -3.22 1.42 -4.82
C VAL A 130 -4.24 0.77 -5.75
N PRO A 131 -5.55 0.69 -5.40
CA PRO A 131 -6.54 0.20 -6.35
C PRO A 131 -6.68 1.14 -7.55
N PHE A 132 -6.50 0.62 -8.77
CA PHE A 132 -6.50 1.45 -9.98
C PHE A 132 -7.85 2.13 -10.24
N SER A 133 -8.95 1.50 -9.83
CA SER A 133 -10.34 2.02 -9.94
C SER A 133 -10.58 3.34 -9.22
N THR A 134 -9.57 3.87 -8.55
CA THR A 134 -9.66 5.02 -7.67
C THR A 134 -8.76 6.16 -8.10
N CYS A 135 -8.03 5.95 -9.18
CA CYS A 135 -7.29 6.98 -9.87
C CYS A 135 -8.23 7.75 -10.79
N ARG A 136 -7.87 9.01 -11.08
CA ARG A 136 -8.50 9.80 -12.14
C ARG A 136 -7.64 9.71 -13.40
N LEU A 137 -8.26 9.47 -14.54
CA LEU A 137 -7.56 9.32 -15.81
C LEU A 137 -7.89 10.50 -16.71
N TYR A 138 -6.88 11.08 -17.35
CA TYR A 138 -7.07 12.20 -18.25
C TYR A 138 -6.39 11.96 -19.58
N PHE A 139 -7.11 12.19 -20.67
CA PHE A 139 -6.47 12.33 -21.97
C PHE A 139 -5.80 13.68 -22.10
N SER A 140 -4.56 13.68 -22.54
CA SER A 140 -3.72 14.87 -22.71
C SER A 140 -4.19 15.83 -23.80
N GLY A 141 -5.19 15.49 -24.61
CA GLY A 141 -5.53 16.26 -25.80
C GLY A 141 -4.60 16.03 -27.01
N ARG A 142 -3.61 15.12 -26.91
CA ARG A 142 -2.76 14.75 -28.05
C ARG A 142 -2.36 13.28 -28.06
N ARG A 143 -1.31 12.91 -27.32
CA ARG A 143 -0.60 11.63 -27.47
C ARG A 143 -0.31 10.92 -26.15
N SER A 144 -1.01 11.30 -25.09
CA SER A 144 -0.74 10.79 -23.76
C SER A 144 -2.01 10.64 -22.93
N ILE A 145 -1.99 9.68 -22.02
CA ILE A 145 -2.92 9.55 -20.91
C ILE A 145 -2.13 9.86 -19.63
N HIS A 146 -2.71 10.70 -18.76
CA HIS A 146 -2.20 10.98 -17.43
C HIS A 146 -3.08 10.28 -16.40
N VAL A 147 -2.48 9.58 -15.45
CA VAL A 147 -3.16 8.98 -14.31
C VAL A 147 -2.81 9.76 -13.06
N HIS A 148 -3.82 10.28 -12.38
CA HIS A 148 -3.67 10.94 -11.09
C HIS A 148 -3.98 9.91 -10.00
N VAL A 149 -2.95 9.50 -9.28
CA VAL A 149 -3.06 8.51 -8.19
C VAL A 149 -3.38 9.27 -6.90
N PRO A 150 -4.34 8.80 -6.08
CA PRO A 150 -4.72 9.47 -4.83
C PRO A 150 -3.71 9.22 -3.71
N ARG A 151 -2.44 9.55 -3.97
CA ARG A 151 -1.29 9.43 -3.06
C ARG A 151 -0.33 10.60 -3.26
N PHE A 152 0.35 10.95 -2.19
CA PHE A 152 1.50 11.84 -2.15
C PHE A 152 2.75 11.07 -1.76
N VAL A 153 3.92 11.48 -2.24
CA VAL A 153 5.20 11.22 -1.57
C VAL A 153 5.71 12.51 -0.93
N SER A 154 6.35 12.42 0.24
CA SER A 154 6.85 13.61 0.97
C SER A 154 8.37 13.65 0.97
N GLY A 155 8.92 14.81 0.61
CA GLY A 155 10.35 15.05 0.60
C GLY A 155 11.09 14.42 -0.58
N GLU A 156 12.36 14.78 -0.70
CA GLU A 156 13.20 14.45 -1.85
C GLU A 156 13.61 12.98 -1.89
N ALA A 157 13.76 12.35 -0.73
CA ALA A 157 14.13 10.93 -0.63
C ALA A 157 13.02 10.02 -1.20
N GLU A 158 11.77 10.24 -0.80
CA GLU A 158 10.64 9.44 -1.27
C GLU A 158 10.32 9.72 -2.74
N ARG A 159 10.50 10.97 -3.22
CA ARG A 159 10.42 11.28 -4.66
C ARG A 159 11.45 10.49 -5.48
N LYS A 160 12.71 10.42 -5.03
CA LYS A 160 13.76 9.65 -5.71
C LYS A 160 13.41 8.16 -5.74
N ARG A 161 12.92 7.60 -4.64
CA ARG A 161 12.46 6.20 -4.57
C ARG A 161 11.30 5.92 -5.50
N LEU A 162 10.32 6.82 -5.60
CA LEU A 162 9.23 6.70 -6.58
C LEU A 162 9.78 6.63 -8.01
N LYS A 163 10.78 7.47 -8.31
CA LYS A 163 11.46 7.46 -9.62
C LYS A 163 12.18 6.13 -9.87
N GLU A 164 12.97 5.66 -8.92
CA GLU A 164 13.71 4.38 -9.00
C GLU A 164 12.75 3.18 -9.17
N LEU A 165 11.59 3.23 -8.50
CA LEU A 165 10.55 2.22 -8.63
C LEU A 165 9.92 2.21 -10.02
N ALA A 166 9.66 3.40 -10.59
CA ALA A 166 9.15 3.53 -11.95
C ALA A 166 10.20 3.14 -13.01
N GLU A 167 11.47 3.49 -12.79
CA GLU A 167 12.61 3.07 -13.63
C GLU A 167 12.70 1.54 -13.66
N SER A 168 12.69 0.90 -12.49
CA SER A 168 12.69 -0.56 -12.37
C SER A 168 11.49 -1.18 -13.09
N TYR A 169 10.30 -0.59 -12.96
CA TYR A 169 9.11 -1.07 -13.68
C TYR A 169 9.26 -0.98 -15.19
N CYS A 170 9.83 0.11 -15.72
CA CYS A 170 10.04 0.26 -17.15
C CYS A 170 11.09 -0.72 -17.68
N GLU A 171 12.22 -0.86 -16.97
CA GLU A 171 13.32 -1.76 -17.34
C GLU A 171 12.90 -3.23 -17.28
N GLU A 172 12.21 -3.63 -16.20
CA GLU A 172 11.69 -4.97 -16.07
C GLU A 172 10.55 -5.14 -17.06
N GLY A 173 9.50 -4.35 -16.93
CA GLY A 173 8.20 -4.40 -17.63
C GLY A 173 8.22 -4.27 -19.14
N GLY A 174 9.18 -3.53 -19.69
CA GLY A 174 9.12 -3.04 -21.07
C GLY A 174 8.03 -1.97 -21.26
N ALA A 175 7.56 -1.38 -20.17
CA ALA A 175 6.66 -0.23 -20.19
C ALA A 175 7.44 1.05 -20.49
N ASP A 176 6.77 2.04 -21.07
CA ASP A 176 7.37 3.33 -21.42
C ASP A 176 6.66 4.46 -20.66
N LEU A 177 6.95 4.58 -19.36
CA LEU A 177 6.43 5.66 -18.52
C LEU A 177 7.34 6.91 -18.62
N ASP A 178 6.76 8.12 -18.58
CA ASP A 178 7.54 9.37 -18.53
C ASP A 178 8.17 9.55 -17.15
N LEU A 179 9.39 9.03 -17.00
CA LEU A 179 10.21 9.16 -15.79
C LEU A 179 10.64 10.60 -15.50
N GLY A 180 10.58 11.48 -16.51
CA GLY A 180 10.85 12.91 -16.39
C GLY A 180 9.87 13.61 -15.46
N LEU A 181 8.66 13.05 -15.28
CA LEU A 181 7.66 13.54 -14.34
C LEU A 181 8.15 13.61 -12.89
N TYR A 182 9.05 12.72 -12.51
CA TYR A 182 9.56 12.65 -11.14
C TYR A 182 10.73 13.60 -10.89
N SER A 183 11.03 14.53 -11.81
CA SER A 183 12.08 15.54 -11.62
C SER A 183 11.69 16.62 -10.59
N ARG A 184 12.67 17.29 -9.98
CA ARG A 184 12.44 18.43 -9.07
C ARG A 184 11.64 19.54 -9.75
N LYS A 185 10.78 20.22 -8.99
CA LYS A 185 9.97 21.37 -9.45
C LYS A 185 9.19 21.11 -10.76
N ARG A 186 8.86 19.86 -11.08
CA ARG A 186 8.11 19.50 -12.29
C ARG A 186 6.72 20.11 -12.25
N LEU A 187 6.30 20.75 -13.34
CA LEU A 187 4.96 21.30 -13.45
C LEU A 187 4.05 20.30 -14.16
N PHE A 188 2.82 20.19 -13.69
CA PHE A 188 1.80 19.29 -14.21
C PHE A 188 0.68 20.10 -14.83
N ARG A 189 0.23 19.71 -16.03
CA ARG A 189 -0.86 20.40 -16.70
C ARG A 189 -2.20 20.16 -15.99
N LEU A 190 -2.89 21.26 -15.74
CA LEU A 190 -4.18 21.31 -15.06
C LEU A 190 -5.29 20.68 -15.93
N PRO A 191 -6.29 20.01 -15.32
CA PRO A 191 -7.50 19.59 -16.03
C PRO A 191 -8.21 20.76 -16.70
N GLY A 192 -8.81 20.50 -17.87
CA GLY A 192 -9.52 21.49 -18.68
C GLY A 192 -8.62 22.41 -19.53
N VAL A 193 -7.32 22.48 -19.27
CA VAL A 193 -6.39 23.30 -20.05
C VAL A 193 -6.13 22.69 -21.43
N ALA A 194 -6.26 23.52 -22.47
CA ALA A 194 -5.97 23.17 -23.86
C ALA A 194 -4.50 22.76 -24.06
N HIS A 195 -4.28 21.71 -24.84
CA HIS A 195 -2.95 21.36 -25.33
C HIS A 195 -2.48 22.41 -26.34
N ALA A 196 -1.25 22.93 -26.18
CA ALA A 196 -0.72 24.01 -27.02
C ALA A 196 -0.82 23.72 -28.53
N ASP A 197 -0.45 22.52 -28.95
CA ASP A 197 -0.41 22.17 -30.38
C ASP A 197 -1.77 21.82 -31.00
N THR A 198 -2.74 21.35 -30.22
CA THR A 198 -4.00 20.80 -30.76
C THR A 198 -5.22 21.63 -30.37
N GLY A 199 -5.10 22.50 -29.36
CA GLY A 199 -6.23 23.21 -28.77
C GLY A 199 -7.20 22.32 -27.98
N ILE A 200 -7.00 21.00 -27.97
CA ILE A 200 -7.90 20.06 -27.30
C ILE A 200 -7.65 20.11 -25.78
N PRO A 201 -8.69 20.31 -24.96
CA PRO A 201 -8.53 20.35 -23.51
C PRO A 201 -8.10 19.01 -22.91
N LYS A 202 -7.40 19.06 -21.78
CA LYS A 202 -7.15 17.88 -20.95
C LYS A 202 -8.47 17.44 -20.30
N VAL A 203 -9.03 16.32 -20.75
CA VAL A 203 -10.35 15.82 -20.34
C VAL A 203 -10.23 14.52 -19.56
N GLU A 204 -11.11 14.32 -18.58
CA GLU A 204 -11.23 13.04 -17.89
C GLU A 204 -11.73 11.96 -18.87
N ILE A 205 -11.22 10.74 -18.72
CA ILE A 205 -11.60 9.56 -19.51
C ILE A 205 -11.86 8.37 -18.60
N GLU A 206 -12.64 7.41 -19.08
CA GLU A 206 -12.81 6.14 -18.37
C GLU A 206 -11.86 5.07 -18.91
N PRO A 207 -11.44 4.09 -18.07
CA PRO A 207 -10.54 3.02 -18.47
C PRO A 207 -11.06 2.14 -19.61
N GLU A 208 -12.37 2.02 -19.81
CA GLU A 208 -12.96 1.21 -20.88
C GLU A 208 -13.13 1.94 -22.22
N TRP A 209 -12.72 3.21 -22.30
CA TRP A 209 -12.87 3.98 -23.53
C TRP A 209 -11.78 3.62 -24.54
N ASP A 210 -12.21 3.17 -25.72
CA ASP A 210 -11.31 3.01 -26.85
C ASP A 210 -10.84 4.37 -27.40
N ARG A 211 -9.83 4.31 -28.28
CA ARG A 211 -9.25 5.48 -28.95
C ARG A 211 -10.31 6.36 -29.61
N THR A 212 -11.28 5.77 -30.32
CA THR A 212 -12.29 6.52 -31.07
C THR A 212 -13.19 7.30 -30.12
N ARG A 213 -13.61 6.68 -29.03
CA ARG A 213 -14.41 7.31 -27.98
C ARG A 213 -13.64 8.44 -27.32
N ILE A 214 -12.40 8.21 -26.89
CA ILE A 214 -11.54 9.24 -26.28
C ILE A 214 -11.47 10.50 -27.17
N PHE A 215 -11.16 10.32 -28.46
CA PHE A 215 -11.07 11.46 -29.38
C PHE A 215 -12.41 12.15 -29.61
N ARG A 216 -13.52 11.39 -29.70
CA ARG A 216 -14.85 11.97 -29.87
C ARG A 216 -15.24 12.85 -28.69
N GLU A 217 -15.09 12.34 -27.48
CA GLU A 217 -15.44 13.10 -26.26
C GLU A 217 -14.50 14.30 -26.09
N ALA A 218 -13.19 14.14 -26.34
CA ALA A 218 -12.22 15.23 -26.20
C ALA A 218 -12.43 16.39 -27.19
N ASN A 219 -12.77 16.09 -28.46
CA ASN A 219 -12.98 17.14 -29.48
C ASN A 219 -14.27 17.95 -29.30
N GLY A 220 -15.25 17.41 -28.56
CA GLY A 220 -16.53 18.09 -28.28
C GLY A 220 -16.62 18.69 -26.88
N ALA A 221 -15.61 18.46 -26.03
CA ALA A 221 -15.66 18.85 -24.63
C ALA A 221 -15.36 20.33 -24.43
N ASN A 222 -16.17 20.97 -23.57
CA ASN A 222 -15.90 22.27 -22.97
C ASN A 222 -15.84 22.10 -21.45
N PRO A 223 -14.80 21.43 -20.92
CA PRO A 223 -14.68 21.21 -19.48
C PRO A 223 -14.50 22.55 -18.76
N SER A 224 -15.14 22.70 -17.61
CA SER A 224 -14.83 23.83 -16.72
C SER A 224 -13.41 23.68 -16.20
N THR A 225 -12.63 24.75 -16.27
CA THR A 225 -11.35 24.83 -15.56
C THR A 225 -11.64 24.88 -14.06
N PRO A 226 -10.90 24.12 -13.23
CA PRO A 226 -10.99 24.21 -11.77
C PRO A 226 -10.79 25.65 -11.30
N ALA A 227 -11.51 26.05 -10.24
CA ALA A 227 -11.40 27.41 -9.70
C ALA A 227 -10.12 27.58 -8.89
N THR A 228 -9.74 26.56 -8.12
CA THR A 228 -8.53 26.53 -7.28
C THR A 228 -7.75 25.23 -7.51
N TYR A 229 -6.47 25.18 -7.10
CA TYR A 229 -5.73 23.91 -7.14
C TYR A 229 -6.23 22.92 -6.09
N ALA A 230 -6.80 23.41 -4.98
CA ALA A 230 -7.47 22.57 -4.01
C ALA A 230 -8.65 21.78 -4.63
N ASP A 231 -9.37 22.36 -5.59
CA ASP A 231 -10.44 21.65 -6.30
C ASP A 231 -9.90 20.50 -7.17
N VAL A 232 -8.73 20.70 -7.81
CA VAL A 232 -8.03 19.64 -8.56
C VAL A 232 -7.66 18.48 -7.65
N LEU A 233 -7.10 18.78 -6.48
CA LEU A 233 -6.74 17.76 -5.51
C LEU A 233 -8.00 17.10 -4.93
N TRP A 234 -9.07 17.85 -4.67
CA TRP A 234 -10.30 17.29 -4.14
C TRP A 234 -10.95 16.27 -5.09
N ASP A 235 -10.92 16.51 -6.40
CA ASP A 235 -11.46 15.57 -7.40
C ASP A 235 -10.78 14.19 -7.35
N VAL A 236 -9.50 14.17 -6.96
CA VAL A 236 -8.70 12.95 -6.82
C VAL A 236 -8.80 12.37 -5.41
N PHE A 237 -8.65 13.20 -4.37
CA PHE A 237 -8.46 12.78 -2.98
C PHE A 237 -9.73 12.83 -2.12
N GLY A 238 -10.77 13.55 -2.53
CA GLY A 238 -12.03 13.76 -1.79
C GLY A 238 -12.96 12.53 -1.73
N GLN A 239 -12.40 11.33 -1.90
CA GLN A 239 -13.13 10.06 -1.81
C GLN A 239 -13.33 9.69 -0.34
N GLU A 240 -14.54 9.24 0.05
CA GLU A 240 -14.88 8.94 1.47
C GLU A 240 -13.86 8.06 2.19
N ARG A 241 -13.31 7.08 1.48
CA ARG A 241 -12.32 6.14 2.02
C ARG A 241 -10.96 6.78 2.36
N LEU A 242 -10.65 7.95 1.80
CA LEU A 242 -9.38 8.68 1.97
C LEU A 242 -9.49 9.85 2.96
N THR A 243 -10.69 10.13 3.48
CA THR A 243 -10.96 11.24 4.40
C THR A 243 -11.24 10.77 5.83
N VAL A 244 -10.93 11.59 6.83
CA VAL A 244 -11.22 11.35 8.25
C VAL A 244 -12.59 11.96 8.60
N GLY A 245 -13.58 11.09 8.86
CA GLY A 245 -14.92 11.49 9.32
C GLY A 245 -16.01 11.45 8.24
N THR A 246 -17.23 11.14 8.67
CA THR A 246 -18.44 11.13 7.84
C THR A 246 -19.17 12.46 8.02
N SER A 247 -19.16 13.36 7.04
CA SER A 247 -20.37 14.14 6.68
C SER A 247 -20.12 15.17 5.58
N VAL A 248 -20.94 15.05 4.54
CA VAL A 248 -21.65 16.12 3.82
C VAL A 248 -20.79 17.16 3.10
N PHE A 249 -20.92 17.12 1.78
CA PHE A 249 -20.61 18.18 0.81
C PHE A 249 -20.94 19.58 1.36
N ASP A 250 -19.92 20.32 1.75
CA ASP A 250 -19.97 21.78 1.75
C ASP A 250 -18.79 22.32 0.92
N VAL A 251 -19.04 23.39 0.16
CA VAL A 251 -18.01 24.07 -0.64
C VAL A 251 -16.88 24.59 0.25
N ASP A 252 -17.16 24.76 1.54
CA ASP A 252 -16.19 25.10 2.59
C ASP A 252 -15.15 23.97 2.87
N THR A 253 -15.42 22.73 2.44
CA THR A 253 -14.56 21.56 2.72
C THR A 253 -13.30 21.53 1.85
N SER A 254 -13.34 22.03 0.61
CA SER A 254 -12.14 22.09 -0.24
C SER A 254 -11.11 23.08 0.30
N GLN A 255 -11.57 24.16 0.96
CA GLN A 255 -10.72 25.10 1.71
C GLN A 255 -10.04 24.48 2.95
N SER A 256 -10.43 23.24 3.27
CA SER A 256 -9.97 22.47 4.42
C SER A 256 -9.32 21.13 4.00
N LEU A 257 -8.95 20.96 2.72
CA LEU A 257 -8.44 19.68 2.16
C LEU A 257 -7.49 18.93 3.12
N PHE A 258 -6.36 19.53 3.51
CA PHE A 258 -5.37 18.87 4.37
C PHE A 258 -5.82 18.61 5.81
N ARG A 259 -6.95 19.16 6.26
CA ARG A 259 -7.53 18.81 7.58
C ARG A 259 -8.38 17.55 7.52
N VAL A 260 -8.93 17.23 6.35
CA VAL A 260 -9.83 16.08 6.19
C VAL A 260 -9.14 14.89 5.53
N LEU A 261 -8.01 15.09 4.83
CA LEU A 261 -7.23 13.97 4.30
C LEU A 261 -6.63 13.14 5.43
N ASP A 262 -6.77 11.83 5.31
CA ASP A 262 -6.14 10.86 6.20
C ASP A 262 -4.67 10.64 5.75
N PRO A 263 -3.67 11.09 6.52
CA PRO A 263 -2.27 10.96 6.12
C PRO A 263 -1.84 9.50 5.96
N GLU A 264 -2.39 8.57 6.77
CA GLU A 264 -2.05 7.14 6.69
C GLU A 264 -2.54 6.51 5.38
N LYS A 265 -3.55 7.11 4.76
CA LYS A 265 -4.13 6.63 3.50
C LYS A 265 -3.68 7.42 2.29
N THR A 266 -3.20 8.65 2.46
CA THR A 266 -2.85 9.55 1.35
C THR A 266 -1.35 9.74 1.20
N LEU A 267 -0.55 9.46 2.23
CA LEU A 267 0.91 9.45 2.12
C LEU A 267 1.38 8.05 1.74
N LEU A 268 2.19 7.96 0.68
CA LEU A 268 2.90 6.75 0.31
C LEU A 268 4.31 6.84 0.90
N GLU A 269 4.60 5.94 1.84
CA GLU A 269 5.93 5.75 2.39
C GLU A 269 6.54 4.48 1.80
N PHE A 270 7.68 4.60 1.15
CA PHE A 270 8.49 3.45 0.80
C PHE A 270 9.21 3.00 2.05
N THR A 271 8.99 1.73 2.44
CA THR A 271 9.69 1.11 3.55
C THR A 271 11.17 1.40 3.39
N ARG A 272 11.76 2.10 4.36
CA ARG A 272 13.20 2.37 4.30
C ARG A 272 13.87 1.02 4.13
N ASP A 273 14.70 0.91 3.11
CA ASP A 273 15.79 -0.03 3.16
C ASP A 273 16.53 0.28 4.45
N GLU A 274 16.22 -0.47 5.52
CA GLU A 274 17.21 -0.72 6.55
C GLU A 274 18.49 -1.09 5.80
N ALA A 275 19.63 -0.65 6.36
CA ALA A 275 20.95 -0.87 5.78
C ALA A 275 21.04 -2.29 5.21
N GLU A 276 21.88 -2.48 4.20
CA GLU A 276 22.20 -3.78 3.60
C GLU A 276 22.75 -4.79 4.63
N ASP A 277 21.95 -5.13 5.65
CA ASP A 277 22.07 -6.31 6.44
C ASP A 277 21.81 -7.40 5.41
N GLU A 278 22.93 -7.95 4.91
CA GLU A 278 23.00 -9.25 4.30
C GLU A 278 21.93 -10.10 4.97
N ILE A 279 20.99 -10.59 4.16
CA ILE A 279 19.94 -11.47 4.64
C ILE A 279 20.65 -12.63 5.34
N GLU A 280 20.70 -12.60 6.68
CA GLU A 280 21.40 -13.56 7.53
C GLU A 280 20.58 -14.86 7.54
N THR A 281 20.51 -15.46 6.36
CA THR A 281 19.86 -16.73 6.12
C THR A 281 20.91 -17.80 6.38
N PRO A 282 20.66 -18.73 7.30
CA PRO A 282 21.57 -19.84 7.48
C PRO A 282 21.70 -20.60 6.15
N LEU A 283 22.94 -20.94 5.79
CA LEU A 283 23.22 -21.81 4.66
C LEU A 283 22.89 -23.24 5.11
N ILE A 284 21.67 -23.69 4.79
CA ILE A 284 21.14 -25.01 5.17
C ILE A 284 21.18 -25.88 3.92
N GLU A 285 22.37 -26.29 3.49
CA GLU A 285 22.52 -27.35 2.49
C GLU A 285 22.95 -28.64 3.17
N GLN A 286 22.26 -29.73 2.85
CA GLN A 286 22.67 -31.07 3.28
C GLN A 286 23.27 -31.78 2.06
N VAL A 287 24.60 -31.85 2.03
CA VAL A 287 25.38 -32.29 0.86
C VAL A 287 25.07 -33.74 0.45
N ALA A 288 24.67 -34.60 1.39
CA ALA A 288 24.34 -36.00 1.12
C ALA A 288 22.84 -36.24 0.99
N TYR A 289 22.43 -36.98 -0.05
CA TYR A 289 21.07 -37.49 -0.17
C TYR A 289 20.81 -38.53 0.95
N PRO A 290 19.65 -38.50 1.64
CA PRO A 290 19.41 -39.42 2.75
C PRO A 290 19.27 -40.88 2.29
N ASP A 291 19.82 -41.79 3.10
CA ASP A 291 19.64 -43.24 2.88
C ASP A 291 18.25 -43.72 3.31
N ASP A 292 17.62 -43.06 4.31
CA ASP A 292 16.27 -43.35 4.77
C ASP A 292 15.23 -42.54 3.95
N PRO A 293 14.29 -43.19 3.24
CA PRO A 293 13.20 -42.52 2.53
C PRO A 293 12.34 -41.59 3.41
N ALA A 294 12.28 -41.81 4.73
CA ALA A 294 11.54 -40.97 5.66
C ALA A 294 12.14 -39.55 5.81
N ASP A 295 13.45 -39.40 5.55
CA ASP A 295 14.18 -38.13 5.67
C ASP A 295 14.18 -37.33 4.35
N VAL A 296 13.81 -37.97 3.24
CA VAL A 296 13.74 -37.35 1.91
C VAL A 296 12.83 -36.11 1.86
N PRO A 297 11.64 -36.08 2.49
CA PRO A 297 10.82 -34.87 2.54
C PRO A 297 11.53 -33.68 3.18
N GLU A 298 12.25 -33.88 4.29
CA GLU A 298 12.99 -32.83 4.97
C GLU A 298 14.14 -32.33 4.09
N TRP A 299 14.95 -33.26 3.57
CA TRP A 299 16.03 -32.96 2.65
C TRP A 299 15.55 -32.20 1.40
N SER A 300 14.41 -32.58 0.84
CA SER A 300 13.90 -32.03 -0.42
C SER A 300 13.53 -30.56 -0.33
N MET A 301 13.04 -30.10 0.83
CA MET A 301 12.69 -28.69 1.05
C MET A 301 13.89 -27.75 0.99
N TYR A 302 15.11 -28.27 1.20
CA TYR A 302 16.34 -27.50 1.25
C TYR A 302 17.29 -27.77 0.08
N ASN A 303 17.15 -28.89 -0.63
CA ASN A 303 18.14 -29.29 -1.66
C ASN A 303 17.58 -29.50 -3.09
N THR A 304 16.26 -29.67 -3.27
CA THR A 304 15.68 -29.86 -4.62
C THR A 304 15.50 -28.54 -5.40
N GLN A 305 15.29 -28.61 -6.71
CA GLN A 305 15.02 -27.42 -7.54
C GLN A 305 13.87 -26.60 -6.94
N GLU A 306 14.12 -25.34 -6.64
CA GLU A 306 13.14 -24.41 -6.05
C GLU A 306 11.97 -24.12 -7.00
N PHE A 307 10.91 -23.51 -6.47
CA PHE A 307 9.89 -22.82 -7.26
C PHE A 307 10.03 -21.30 -7.07
N SER A 308 10.26 -20.56 -8.14
CA SER A 308 10.25 -19.10 -8.15
C SER A 308 8.95 -18.57 -8.80
N PRO A 309 8.12 -17.79 -8.08
CA PRO A 309 6.91 -17.17 -8.64
C PRO A 309 7.17 -16.19 -9.80
N TYR A 310 8.41 -15.77 -10.01
CA TYR A 310 8.79 -14.76 -11.00
C TYR A 310 9.56 -15.36 -12.18
N ALA A 311 9.86 -16.67 -12.12
CA ALA A 311 10.59 -17.33 -13.20
C ALA A 311 9.82 -17.25 -14.52
N HIS A 312 10.52 -16.83 -15.57
CA HIS A 312 9.97 -16.64 -16.92
C HIS A 312 8.77 -15.68 -16.99
N ALA A 313 8.70 -14.70 -16.07
CA ALA A 313 7.65 -13.70 -16.11
C ALA A 313 7.90 -12.68 -17.24
N SER A 314 6.95 -12.57 -18.17
CA SER A 314 6.93 -11.54 -19.23
C SER A 314 5.78 -10.55 -19.06
N GLY A 315 5.15 -10.52 -17.88
CA GLY A 315 3.91 -9.80 -17.58
C GLY A 315 2.82 -10.82 -17.26
N ASN A 316 1.80 -10.89 -18.11
CA ASN A 316 0.81 -11.95 -18.06
C ASN A 316 1.22 -13.14 -18.95
N PRO A 317 0.84 -14.37 -18.58
CA PRO A 317 0.02 -14.72 -17.41
C PRO A 317 0.85 -14.93 -16.12
N ARG A 318 0.30 -14.54 -14.96
CA ARG A 318 0.95 -14.63 -13.63
C ARG A 318 1.14 -16.07 -13.16
N SER A 319 2.12 -16.33 -12.29
CA SER A 319 2.25 -17.61 -11.60
C SER A 319 1.26 -17.72 -10.44
N VAL A 320 0.92 -18.95 -10.07
CA VAL A 320 0.10 -19.22 -8.88
C VAL A 320 0.69 -20.43 -8.16
N ALA A 321 0.87 -20.32 -6.84
CA ALA A 321 1.34 -21.41 -5.98
C ALA A 321 0.51 -21.50 -4.71
N ALA A 322 0.00 -22.68 -4.39
CA ALA A 322 -0.60 -23.02 -3.11
C ALA A 322 0.35 -23.92 -2.32
N LEU A 323 0.77 -23.47 -1.14
CA LEU A 323 1.78 -24.16 -0.34
C LEU A 323 1.52 -24.03 1.15
N ARG A 324 2.17 -24.91 1.91
CA ARG A 324 2.30 -24.84 3.36
C ARG A 324 3.74 -24.53 3.70
N VAL A 325 3.98 -23.49 4.49
CA VAL A 325 5.30 -23.15 5.01
C VAL A 325 5.74 -24.21 6.01
N LYS A 326 7.00 -24.63 5.92
CA LYS A 326 7.54 -25.72 6.76
C LYS A 326 8.63 -25.28 7.73
N GLY A 327 9.23 -24.10 7.51
CA GLY A 327 10.35 -23.62 8.32
C GLY A 327 10.70 -22.16 8.01
N GLY A 328 11.81 -21.69 8.59
CA GLY A 328 12.33 -20.34 8.38
C GLY A 328 13.06 -20.17 7.05
N ALA A 329 13.34 -18.92 6.69
CA ALA A 329 14.09 -18.62 5.47
C ALA A 329 15.51 -19.19 5.51
N PHE A 330 16.06 -19.52 4.34
CA PHE A 330 17.42 -20.01 4.14
C PHE A 330 17.99 -19.56 2.77
N ALA A 331 19.29 -19.78 2.56
CA ALA A 331 19.98 -19.55 1.29
C ALA A 331 20.82 -20.77 0.87
N ARG A 332 21.25 -20.77 -0.40
CA ARG A 332 22.01 -21.84 -1.05
C ARG A 332 23.33 -21.34 -1.64
N GLU A 333 24.35 -22.19 -1.65
CA GLU A 333 25.66 -21.88 -2.23
C GLU A 333 25.58 -21.88 -3.78
N GLY A 334 26.18 -20.90 -4.45
CA GLY A 334 26.28 -20.87 -5.92
C GLY A 334 25.03 -20.42 -6.70
N LYS A 335 23.87 -20.20 -6.06
CA LYS A 335 22.74 -19.48 -6.68
C LYS A 335 23.03 -17.97 -6.65
N ARG A 336 23.37 -17.38 -7.80
CA ARG A 336 23.68 -15.94 -7.95
C ARG A 336 22.67 -15.05 -7.19
N GLY A 337 23.17 -14.26 -6.23
CA GLY A 337 22.44 -13.15 -5.62
C GLY A 337 21.82 -13.37 -4.24
N GLY A 338 22.11 -14.49 -3.54
CA GLY A 338 21.61 -14.67 -2.16
C GLY A 338 20.08 -14.73 -2.07
N ALA A 339 19.42 -15.29 -3.09
CA ALA A 339 17.96 -15.34 -3.17
C ALA A 339 17.37 -16.09 -1.96
N THR A 340 16.52 -15.40 -1.21
CA THR A 340 15.88 -15.95 -0.02
C THR A 340 14.93 -17.07 -0.40
N MET A 341 15.08 -18.22 0.24
CA MET A 341 14.23 -19.38 0.04
C MET A 341 13.48 -19.73 1.32
N VAL A 342 12.29 -20.29 1.18
CA VAL A 342 11.45 -20.78 2.27
C VAL A 342 11.16 -22.26 2.05
N PRO A 343 11.44 -23.15 3.02
CA PRO A 343 11.13 -24.57 2.88
C PRO A 343 9.61 -24.74 2.92
N ALA A 344 9.06 -25.45 1.93
CA ALA A 344 7.62 -25.54 1.74
C ALA A 344 7.17 -26.93 1.30
N TYR A 345 5.90 -27.21 1.55
CA TYR A 345 5.15 -28.27 0.88
C TYR A 345 4.18 -27.63 -0.11
N PHE A 346 4.32 -27.94 -1.39
CA PHE A 346 3.45 -27.44 -2.45
C PHE A 346 2.26 -28.39 -2.63
N TYR A 347 1.04 -27.87 -2.45
CA TYR A 347 -0.18 -28.56 -2.88
C TYR A 347 -0.30 -28.52 -4.40
N GLY A 348 0.09 -27.39 -5.00
CA GLY A 348 0.18 -27.20 -6.45
C GLY A 348 0.82 -25.85 -6.78
N ALA A 349 1.59 -25.77 -7.86
CA ALA A 349 2.15 -24.53 -8.37
C ALA A 349 2.31 -24.57 -9.89
N VAL A 350 2.09 -23.42 -10.53
CA VAL A 350 2.25 -23.19 -11.97
C VAL A 350 2.95 -21.85 -12.18
N GLY A 351 4.10 -21.85 -12.84
CA GLY A 351 4.87 -20.66 -13.19
C GLY A 351 4.22 -19.82 -14.28
N CYS A 352 4.78 -18.63 -14.55
CA CYS A 352 4.20 -17.68 -15.50
C CYS A 352 4.04 -18.27 -16.91
N ASN A 353 5.02 -19.02 -17.40
CA ASN A 353 4.97 -19.68 -18.71
C ASN A 353 4.16 -21.00 -18.74
N GLY A 354 3.62 -21.46 -17.60
CA GLY A 354 2.84 -22.70 -17.49
C GLY A 354 3.65 -24.00 -17.45
N GLU A 355 4.92 -23.98 -17.84
CA GLU A 355 5.78 -25.18 -17.91
C GLU A 355 6.36 -25.56 -16.55
N PHE A 356 6.64 -24.54 -15.73
CA PHE A 356 7.28 -24.72 -14.45
C PHE A 356 6.26 -25.07 -13.36
N THR A 357 6.31 -26.29 -12.81
CA THR A 357 5.24 -26.79 -11.93
C THR A 357 5.76 -27.53 -10.69
N LYS A 358 4.95 -27.51 -9.63
CA LYS A 358 5.11 -28.34 -8.43
C LYS A 358 3.76 -28.95 -8.05
N ALA A 359 3.74 -30.19 -7.58
CA ALA A 359 2.50 -30.86 -7.16
C ALA A 359 2.81 -31.90 -6.08
N ASP A 360 2.11 -31.82 -4.94
CA ASP A 360 2.28 -32.69 -3.77
C ASP A 360 3.73 -32.98 -3.39
N VAL A 361 4.56 -31.92 -3.37
CA VAL A 361 6.01 -32.07 -3.25
C VAL A 361 6.60 -31.11 -2.23
N HIS A 362 7.58 -31.60 -1.48
CA HIS A 362 8.42 -30.80 -0.61
C HIS A 362 9.54 -30.17 -1.46
N ALA A 363 9.59 -28.85 -1.49
CA ALA A 363 10.57 -28.09 -2.27
C ALA A 363 10.75 -26.68 -1.67
N PRO A 364 11.84 -25.98 -2.01
CA PRO A 364 11.96 -24.58 -1.66
C PRO A 364 11.04 -23.70 -2.49
N LEU A 365 10.48 -22.67 -1.86
CA LEU A 365 9.94 -21.49 -2.52
C LEU A 365 11.03 -20.42 -2.55
N GLN A 366 11.38 -19.92 -3.72
CA GLN A 366 12.27 -18.76 -3.86
C GLN A 366 11.44 -17.47 -3.86
N LEU A 367 11.82 -16.53 -3.00
CA LEU A 367 11.22 -15.21 -2.90
C LEU A 367 12.13 -14.15 -3.53
N SER A 368 11.52 -13.07 -4.01
CA SER A 368 12.24 -11.83 -4.25
C SER A 368 12.59 -11.16 -2.91
N LYS A 369 13.53 -10.21 -2.94
CA LYS A 369 13.83 -9.36 -1.78
C LYS A 369 12.60 -8.59 -1.28
N LYS A 370 11.75 -8.13 -2.20
CA LYS A 370 10.50 -7.39 -1.88
C LYS A 370 9.50 -8.28 -1.15
N ASP A 371 9.28 -9.50 -1.64
CA ASP A 371 8.31 -10.42 -1.06
C ASP A 371 8.77 -10.98 0.27
N TYR A 372 10.06 -11.27 0.42
CA TYR A 372 10.60 -11.70 1.69
C TYR A 372 10.40 -10.63 2.79
N ARG A 373 10.64 -9.37 2.48
CA ARG A 373 10.50 -8.27 3.46
C ARG A 373 9.06 -7.97 3.85
N LYS A 374 8.11 -8.10 2.92
CA LYS A 374 6.71 -7.76 3.19
C LYS A 374 5.89 -8.91 3.77
N TRP A 375 6.36 -10.14 3.63
CA TRP A 375 5.63 -11.32 4.06
C TRP A 375 6.06 -11.76 5.45
N ASP A 376 5.24 -11.46 6.46
CA ASP A 376 5.36 -12.04 7.79
C ASP A 376 4.68 -13.41 7.81
N TYR A 377 5.44 -14.49 8.00
CA TYR A 377 4.95 -15.86 7.92
C TYR A 377 5.41 -16.74 9.07
N ALA A 378 4.60 -17.74 9.39
CA ALA A 378 4.89 -18.74 10.40
C ALA A 378 4.90 -20.17 9.83
N PRO A 379 5.77 -21.08 10.32
CA PRO A 379 5.70 -22.49 9.97
C PRO A 379 4.31 -23.08 10.22
N GLY A 380 3.80 -23.81 9.23
CA GLY A 380 2.47 -24.41 9.24
C GLY A 380 1.38 -23.55 8.58
N GLU A 381 1.63 -22.26 8.34
CA GLU A 381 0.75 -21.41 7.56
C GLU A 381 0.59 -21.93 6.14
N LYS A 382 -0.60 -21.74 5.60
CA LYS A 382 -0.95 -22.15 4.25
C LYS A 382 -1.22 -20.89 3.46
N VAL A 383 -0.49 -20.74 2.38
CA VAL A 383 -0.50 -19.53 1.60
C VAL A 383 -0.77 -19.82 0.14
N VAL A 384 -1.44 -18.86 -0.49
CA VAL A 384 -1.47 -18.75 -1.94
C VAL A 384 -0.66 -17.54 -2.36
N ILE A 385 0.24 -17.75 -3.30
CA ILE A 385 1.12 -16.73 -3.87
C ILE A 385 0.76 -16.56 -5.34
N ILE A 386 0.43 -15.34 -5.75
CA ILE A 386 0.27 -14.94 -7.13
C ILE A 386 1.47 -14.06 -7.50
N GLY A 387 2.42 -14.64 -8.22
CA GLY A 387 3.67 -13.98 -8.60
C GLY A 387 3.68 -13.51 -10.05
N GLY A 388 4.52 -12.54 -10.35
CA GLY A 388 4.62 -11.98 -11.69
C GLY A 388 5.94 -11.27 -11.90
N LYS A 389 5.99 -10.41 -12.92
CA LYS A 389 7.22 -9.76 -13.36
C LYS A 389 7.81 -8.80 -12.32
N SER A 390 6.95 -8.16 -11.52
CA SER A 390 7.31 -7.11 -10.56
C SER A 390 8.22 -7.53 -9.40
N GLY A 391 8.41 -8.83 -9.22
CA GLY A 391 9.00 -9.37 -8.01
C GLY A 391 8.14 -9.11 -6.76
N SER A 392 6.93 -8.56 -6.87
CA SER A 392 6.04 -8.23 -5.75
C SER A 392 4.76 -9.05 -5.86
N SER A 393 4.72 -10.22 -5.24
CA SER A 393 3.58 -11.14 -5.32
C SER A 393 2.41 -10.70 -4.44
N ARG A 394 1.20 -11.12 -4.79
CA ARG A 394 0.08 -11.11 -3.84
C ARG A 394 0.14 -12.39 -3.02
N ILE A 395 0.20 -12.26 -1.69
CA ILE A 395 0.40 -13.38 -0.77
C ILE A 395 -0.77 -13.42 0.20
N PHE A 396 -1.56 -14.49 0.16
CA PHE A 396 -2.74 -14.65 1.01
C PHE A 396 -2.52 -15.78 2.00
N ASN A 397 -2.81 -15.53 3.27
CA ASN A 397 -3.05 -16.59 4.24
C ASN A 397 -4.44 -17.19 3.98
N VAL A 398 -4.49 -18.49 3.73
CA VAL A 398 -5.73 -19.18 3.35
C VAL A 398 -6.02 -20.35 4.28
N SER A 399 -7.27 -20.79 4.29
CA SER A 399 -7.67 -21.99 5.03
C SER A 399 -7.00 -23.25 4.46
N SER A 400 -6.95 -24.33 5.27
CA SER A 400 -6.49 -25.64 4.79
C SER A 400 -7.29 -26.17 3.61
N TRP A 401 -8.59 -25.89 3.61
CA TRP A 401 -9.47 -26.26 2.52
C TRP A 401 -9.10 -25.50 1.25
N ASP A 402 -9.01 -24.17 1.34
CA ASP A 402 -8.71 -23.32 0.18
C ASP A 402 -7.33 -23.64 -0.43
N ALA A 403 -6.29 -23.85 0.39
CA ALA A 403 -4.97 -24.27 -0.10
C ALA A 403 -5.01 -25.60 -0.85
N THR A 404 -5.83 -26.55 -0.38
CA THR A 404 -5.99 -27.87 -0.99
C THR A 404 -6.77 -27.76 -2.31
N VAL A 405 -7.88 -27.02 -2.33
CA VAL A 405 -8.70 -26.80 -3.54
C VAL A 405 -7.89 -26.09 -4.62
N VAL A 406 -7.22 -24.99 -4.26
CA VAL A 406 -6.36 -24.24 -5.19
C VAL A 406 -5.22 -25.13 -5.69
N GLY A 407 -4.55 -25.88 -4.79
CA GLY A 407 -3.50 -26.82 -5.18
C GLY A 407 -3.97 -27.89 -6.15
N HIS A 408 -5.16 -28.47 -5.95
CA HIS A 408 -5.75 -29.42 -6.88
C HIS A 408 -6.13 -28.78 -8.22
N ALA A 409 -6.70 -27.57 -8.21
CA ALA A 409 -7.01 -26.83 -9.43
C ALA A 409 -5.75 -26.59 -10.28
N LEU A 410 -4.62 -26.26 -9.66
CA LEU A 410 -3.34 -26.04 -10.35
C LEU A 410 -2.74 -27.30 -10.99
N ARG A 411 -3.27 -28.48 -10.69
CA ARG A 411 -2.83 -29.77 -11.23
C ARG A 411 -3.71 -30.30 -12.37
N SER A 412 -4.88 -29.71 -12.62
CA SER A 412 -5.78 -30.19 -13.66
C SER A 412 -5.20 -29.96 -15.05
N ASP A 413 -5.58 -30.78 -16.03
CA ASP A 413 -5.14 -30.57 -17.42
C ASP A 413 -5.90 -29.43 -18.12
N LYS A 414 -6.96 -28.90 -17.49
CA LYS A 414 -7.83 -27.83 -18.03
C LYS A 414 -8.03 -26.72 -17.01
N GLY A 415 -7.83 -25.47 -17.44
CA GLY A 415 -8.18 -24.27 -16.65
C GLY A 415 -7.25 -23.94 -15.48
N ARG A 416 -6.18 -24.73 -15.24
CA ARG A 416 -5.20 -24.64 -14.13
C ARG A 416 -5.23 -23.37 -13.27
N ARG A 417 -4.75 -22.26 -13.82
CA ARG A 417 -4.64 -20.97 -13.12
C ARG A 417 -5.98 -20.28 -12.99
N ASP A 418 -6.73 -20.19 -14.08
CA ASP A 418 -8.04 -19.52 -14.12
C ASP A 418 -9.02 -20.15 -13.11
N THR A 419 -9.06 -21.48 -12.99
CA THR A 419 -9.86 -22.18 -11.99
C THR A 419 -9.41 -21.85 -10.56
N ALA A 420 -8.11 -21.81 -10.31
CA ALA A 420 -7.56 -21.43 -9.01
C ALA A 420 -7.87 -19.96 -8.64
N LEU A 421 -7.71 -19.04 -9.59
CA LEU A 421 -7.96 -17.61 -9.41
C LEU A 421 -9.45 -17.31 -9.25
N ASN A 422 -10.32 -18.02 -9.99
CA ASN A 422 -11.77 -17.91 -9.82
C ASN A 422 -12.21 -18.36 -8.43
N HIS A 423 -11.71 -19.50 -7.93
CA HIS A 423 -12.00 -19.95 -6.56
C HIS A 423 -11.59 -18.91 -5.52
N LEU A 424 -10.42 -18.30 -5.66
CA LEU A 424 -9.94 -17.26 -4.73
C LEU A 424 -10.80 -16.00 -4.81
N SER A 425 -11.14 -15.55 -6.02
CA SER A 425 -12.01 -14.38 -6.23
C SER A 425 -13.40 -14.60 -5.63
N GLU A 426 -14.00 -15.78 -5.81
CA GLU A 426 -15.29 -16.18 -5.21
C GLU A 426 -15.25 -16.20 -3.69
N ARG A 427 -14.07 -16.41 -3.09
CA ARG A 427 -13.86 -16.40 -1.64
C ARG A 427 -13.50 -15.01 -1.11
N GLY A 428 -13.50 -13.98 -1.96
CA GLY A 428 -13.27 -12.58 -1.61
C GLY A 428 -11.81 -12.16 -1.60
N TYR A 429 -10.88 -13.00 -2.07
CA TYR A 429 -9.48 -12.60 -2.18
C TYR A 429 -9.26 -11.71 -3.41
N ASP A 430 -8.52 -10.62 -3.25
CA ASP A 430 -8.16 -9.74 -4.36
C ASP A 430 -7.06 -10.35 -5.24
N VAL A 431 -7.48 -11.16 -6.22
CA VAL A 431 -6.59 -11.83 -7.18
C VAL A 431 -6.01 -10.92 -8.27
N GLY A 432 -6.43 -9.64 -8.31
CA GLY A 432 -6.07 -8.69 -9.37
C GLY A 432 -6.79 -8.95 -10.70
N ALA A 433 -6.74 -7.99 -11.62
CA ALA A 433 -7.54 -7.98 -12.85
C ALA A 433 -7.00 -8.85 -14.02
N SER A 434 -6.04 -9.76 -13.78
CA SER A 434 -5.24 -10.37 -14.86
C SER A 434 -5.31 -11.90 -14.98
N GLY A 435 -6.39 -12.51 -14.50
CA GLY A 435 -6.53 -13.98 -14.46
C GLY A 435 -7.51 -14.62 -15.45
N SER A 436 -8.16 -13.86 -16.33
CA SER A 436 -9.16 -14.43 -17.24
C SER A 436 -8.62 -14.57 -18.66
N THR A 437 -8.39 -15.80 -19.09
CA THR A 437 -8.60 -16.10 -20.50
C THR A 437 -10.11 -16.27 -20.75
N VAL A 438 -10.61 -15.47 -21.68
CA VAL A 438 -11.89 -15.52 -22.40
C VAL A 438 -12.93 -16.58 -21.96
N SER A 439 -14.05 -16.08 -21.41
CA SER A 439 -15.45 -16.53 -21.53
C SER A 439 -15.83 -17.99 -21.25
N GLY A 440 -16.69 -18.18 -20.25
CA GLY A 440 -17.50 -19.40 -20.09
C GLY A 440 -18.25 -19.44 -18.76
N SER A 441 -19.37 -18.74 -18.68
CA SER A 441 -20.32 -18.79 -17.57
C SER A 441 -20.81 -20.22 -17.33
N GLU A 442 -20.72 -20.71 -16.09
CA GLU A 442 -21.83 -21.41 -15.45
C GLU A 442 -21.68 -21.39 -13.92
N ARG A 443 -22.57 -20.62 -13.30
CA ARG A 443 -22.70 -20.39 -11.86
C ARG A 443 -23.45 -21.60 -11.28
N THR A 444 -22.92 -22.29 -10.28
CA THR A 444 -23.71 -23.28 -9.54
C THR A 444 -23.43 -23.21 -8.04
N THR A 445 -24.40 -22.66 -7.33
CA THR A 445 -24.56 -22.65 -5.87
C THR A 445 -24.80 -24.05 -5.32
N ALA A 446 -24.08 -24.47 -4.27
CA ALA A 446 -24.54 -25.51 -3.36
C ALA A 446 -23.91 -25.43 -1.95
N SER A 447 -24.79 -25.14 -1.00
CA SER A 447 -24.88 -25.43 0.44
C SER A 447 -23.72 -26.09 1.20
N ARG A 448 -23.31 -25.43 2.29
CA ARG A 448 -22.48 -25.94 3.39
C ARG A 448 -23.25 -26.96 4.25
N ALA A 449 -22.63 -28.11 4.52
CA ALA A 449 -22.97 -29.00 5.62
C ALA A 449 -21.82 -28.96 6.64
N ALA A 450 -22.18 -28.78 7.91
CA ALA A 450 -21.28 -28.74 9.06
C ALA A 450 -20.93 -30.16 9.53
N THR A 451 -19.68 -30.36 9.97
CA THR A 451 -19.35 -31.34 11.03
C THR A 451 -18.11 -30.90 11.81
N SER A 452 -18.29 -30.86 13.13
CA SER A 452 -17.33 -30.67 14.21
C SER A 452 -16.40 -31.87 14.37
N ASP A 453 -15.16 -31.64 14.82
CA ASP A 453 -14.46 -32.58 15.69
C ASP A 453 -13.52 -31.82 16.65
N ASP A 454 -13.79 -32.01 17.94
CA ASP A 454 -13.32 -31.22 19.06
C ASP A 454 -12.16 -31.94 19.78
N LYS A 455 -10.97 -31.33 19.77
CA LYS A 455 -9.86 -31.68 20.67
C LYS A 455 -9.49 -30.42 21.46
N PRO A 456 -9.29 -30.49 22.78
CA PRO A 456 -9.01 -29.32 23.60
C PRO A 456 -7.70 -28.65 23.16
N ARG A 457 -7.83 -27.50 22.49
CA ARG A 457 -6.71 -26.68 22.06
C ARG A 457 -6.04 -26.09 23.30
N THR A 458 -4.75 -26.35 23.53
CA THR A 458 -4.02 -25.83 24.69
C THR A 458 -3.22 -24.59 24.28
N ILE A 459 -3.25 -23.52 25.09
CA ILE A 459 -2.43 -22.33 24.89
C ILE A 459 -1.04 -22.58 25.49
N TRP A 460 -0.01 -22.47 24.66
CA TRP A 460 1.37 -22.66 25.08
C TRP A 460 2.00 -21.35 25.60
N PRO A 461 2.92 -21.41 26.58
CA PRO A 461 3.68 -20.26 27.05
C PRO A 461 4.42 -19.55 25.90
N ALA A 462 4.61 -18.25 26.04
CA ALA A 462 5.32 -17.46 25.04
C ALA A 462 6.80 -17.85 25.00
N ARG A 463 7.37 -17.85 23.79
CA ARG A 463 8.78 -18.23 23.59
C ARG A 463 9.74 -17.18 24.15
N LYS A 464 10.94 -17.63 24.51
CA LYS A 464 12.06 -16.76 24.95
C LYS A 464 12.38 -15.67 23.92
N ASN A 465 12.20 -15.96 22.63
CA ASN A 465 12.27 -15.01 21.53
C ASN A 465 10.88 -14.96 20.87
N PRO A 466 10.00 -14.02 21.25
CA PRO A 466 8.66 -13.93 20.70
C PRO A 466 8.68 -13.68 19.19
N GLN A 467 7.83 -14.39 18.43
CA GLN A 467 7.77 -14.25 16.97
C GLN A 467 6.70 -13.27 16.49
N SER A 468 5.95 -12.66 17.40
CA SER A 468 5.00 -11.61 17.06
C SER A 468 4.88 -10.62 18.21
N LYS A 469 4.39 -9.40 17.91
CA LYS A 469 4.09 -8.38 18.93
C LYS A 469 3.10 -8.89 19.97
N ALA A 470 2.09 -9.68 19.57
CA ALA A 470 1.13 -10.27 20.49
C ALA A 470 1.74 -11.36 21.37
N GLU A 471 2.68 -12.16 20.86
CA GLU A 471 3.44 -13.13 21.67
C GLU A 471 4.42 -12.44 22.61
N ALA A 472 4.99 -11.29 22.22
CA ALA A 472 5.83 -10.49 23.12
C ALA A 472 5.03 -9.93 24.29
N LEU A 473 3.78 -9.50 24.04
CA LEU A 473 2.86 -9.06 25.08
C LEU A 473 2.38 -10.22 25.97
N GLN A 474 2.13 -11.40 25.39
CA GLN A 474 1.85 -12.62 26.17
C GLN A 474 3.03 -12.92 27.11
N ARG A 475 4.27 -12.89 26.59
CA ARG A 475 5.48 -13.11 27.40
C ARG A 475 5.59 -12.10 28.53
N LYS A 476 5.34 -10.83 28.23
CA LYS A 476 5.34 -9.76 29.23
C LYS A 476 4.27 -10.02 30.31
N ALA A 477 3.06 -10.46 29.94
CA ALA A 477 2.03 -10.84 30.90
C ALA A 477 2.45 -12.06 31.75
N GLU A 478 3.09 -13.07 31.16
CA GLU A 478 3.55 -14.28 31.83
C GLU A 478 4.74 -14.04 32.77
N GLN A 479 5.60 -13.07 32.46
CA GLN A 479 6.79 -12.75 33.26
C GLN A 479 6.52 -11.68 34.31
N ASP A 480 5.85 -10.60 33.93
CA ASP A 480 5.69 -9.39 34.73
C ASP A 480 4.27 -9.23 35.31
N GLY A 481 3.35 -10.13 34.91
CA GLY A 481 1.94 -10.12 35.30
C GLY A 481 1.07 -9.33 34.32
N ILE A 482 -0.14 -9.83 34.06
CA ILE A 482 -1.09 -9.23 33.11
C ILE A 482 -1.55 -7.81 33.48
N GLY A 483 -1.42 -7.44 34.76
CA GLY A 483 -1.67 -6.08 35.25
C GLY A 483 -0.77 -5.02 34.60
N THR A 484 0.41 -5.41 34.10
CA THR A 484 1.37 -4.52 33.42
C THR A 484 0.98 -4.17 31.99
N LEU A 485 -0.02 -4.87 31.43
CA LEU A 485 -0.57 -4.58 30.12
C LEU A 485 -1.69 -3.55 30.22
N SER A 486 -1.67 -2.57 29.32
CA SER A 486 -2.79 -1.67 29.03
C SER A 486 -3.99 -2.43 28.48
N HIS A 487 -5.16 -1.80 28.45
CA HIS A 487 -6.38 -2.40 27.92
C HIS A 487 -6.21 -2.89 26.47
N ASN A 488 -5.62 -2.07 25.60
CA ASN A 488 -5.37 -2.41 24.19
C ASN A 488 -4.35 -3.55 24.02
N GLU A 489 -3.35 -3.65 24.89
CA GLU A 489 -2.40 -4.76 24.88
C GLU A 489 -3.06 -6.08 25.32
N ARG A 490 -3.98 -6.03 26.29
CA ARG A 490 -4.78 -7.20 26.68
C ARG A 490 -5.69 -7.66 25.57
N ILE A 491 -6.29 -6.74 24.79
CA ILE A 491 -7.08 -7.08 23.59
C ILE A 491 -6.21 -7.83 22.59
N ARG A 492 -4.98 -7.37 22.33
CA ARG A 492 -4.06 -8.05 21.39
C ARG A 492 -3.71 -9.48 21.84
N VAL A 493 -3.51 -9.70 23.13
CA VAL A 493 -3.26 -11.02 23.71
C VAL A 493 -4.52 -11.90 23.65
N ALA A 494 -5.69 -11.35 23.98
CA ALA A 494 -6.98 -12.05 23.85
C ALA A 494 -7.26 -12.45 22.40
N CYS A 495 -7.05 -11.55 21.44
CA CYS A 495 -7.20 -11.82 20.02
C CYS A 495 -6.30 -12.96 19.53
N ARG A 496 -5.11 -13.10 20.09
CA ARG A 496 -4.19 -14.22 19.81
C ARG A 496 -4.73 -15.53 20.40
N HIS A 497 -5.27 -15.50 21.61
CA HIS A 497 -5.73 -16.67 22.34
C HIS A 497 -7.11 -17.17 21.89
N LEU A 498 -8.05 -16.30 21.55
CA LEU A 498 -9.41 -16.66 21.11
C LEU A 498 -9.42 -17.52 19.85
N ARG A 499 -8.35 -17.51 19.05
CA ARG A 499 -8.13 -18.45 17.92
C ARG A 499 -8.05 -19.92 18.35
N TYR A 500 -7.76 -20.18 19.62
CA TYR A 500 -7.75 -21.50 20.24
C TYR A 500 -9.10 -21.83 20.90
N GLY A 501 -10.09 -20.93 20.83
CA GLY A 501 -11.41 -21.09 21.42
C GLY A 501 -11.56 -20.35 22.75
N TRP A 502 -12.81 -20.27 23.21
CA TRP A 502 -13.17 -19.56 24.44
C TRP A 502 -12.51 -20.17 25.68
N GLN A 503 -12.70 -21.48 25.88
CA GLN A 503 -12.28 -22.16 27.11
C GLN A 503 -10.77 -22.09 27.38
N PRO A 504 -9.88 -22.32 26.40
CA PRO A 504 -8.44 -22.19 26.62
C PRO A 504 -8.05 -20.74 26.95
N THR A 505 -8.65 -19.77 26.26
CA THR A 505 -8.43 -18.35 26.52
C THR A 505 -8.85 -17.97 27.93
N TRP A 506 -10.02 -18.43 28.34
CA TRP A 506 -10.55 -18.22 29.68
C TRP A 506 -9.61 -18.73 30.78
N GLU A 507 -9.15 -19.98 30.67
CA GLU A 507 -8.23 -20.56 31.65
C GLU A 507 -6.89 -19.84 31.67
N TRP A 508 -6.36 -19.42 30.51
CA TRP A 508 -5.13 -18.62 30.47
C TRP A 508 -5.30 -17.28 31.19
N PHE A 509 -6.36 -16.52 30.92
CA PHE A 509 -6.61 -15.25 31.64
C PHE A 509 -6.82 -15.46 33.15
N LYS A 510 -7.50 -16.55 33.53
CA LYS A 510 -7.69 -16.92 34.94
C LYS A 510 -6.37 -17.25 35.63
N GLU A 511 -5.48 -17.96 34.95
CA GLU A 511 -4.12 -18.21 35.42
C GLU A 511 -3.33 -16.91 35.59
N GLN A 512 -3.36 -16.03 34.59
CA GLN A 512 -2.59 -14.78 34.62
C GLN A 512 -3.09 -13.75 35.65
N TYR A 513 -4.40 -13.67 35.88
CA TYR A 513 -4.96 -12.80 36.93
C TYR A 513 -4.87 -13.42 38.32
N GLY A 514 -4.76 -14.75 38.43
CA GLY A 514 -4.65 -15.47 39.70
C GLY A 514 -5.75 -15.09 40.69
N SER A 515 -5.37 -14.71 41.90
CA SER A 515 -6.30 -14.29 42.96
C SER A 515 -7.08 -13.00 42.67
N THR A 516 -6.69 -12.25 41.63
CA THR A 516 -7.38 -11.02 41.20
C THR A 516 -8.36 -11.25 40.05
N PHE A 517 -8.51 -12.50 39.61
CA PHE A 517 -9.44 -12.86 38.54
C PHE A 517 -10.88 -12.55 38.92
N LYS A 518 -11.56 -11.76 38.07
CA LYS A 518 -12.97 -11.42 38.21
C LYS A 518 -13.75 -12.04 37.03
N PRO A 519 -14.47 -13.16 37.24
CA PRO A 519 -15.12 -13.90 36.17
C PRO A 519 -16.04 -13.02 35.31
N GLU A 520 -16.89 -12.19 35.91
CA GLU A 520 -17.88 -11.40 35.20
C GLU A 520 -17.20 -10.34 34.31
N VAL A 521 -16.11 -9.75 34.80
CA VAL A 521 -15.35 -8.71 34.08
C VAL A 521 -14.58 -9.33 32.92
N THR A 522 -13.90 -10.45 33.13
CA THR A 522 -13.18 -11.15 32.06
C THR A 522 -14.14 -11.69 31.01
N TRP A 523 -15.32 -12.18 31.42
CA TRP A 523 -16.35 -12.65 30.48
C TRP A 523 -16.86 -11.52 29.60
N GLN A 524 -17.19 -10.36 30.19
CA GLN A 524 -17.59 -9.18 29.40
C GLN A 524 -16.49 -8.72 28.45
N PHE A 525 -15.24 -8.73 28.91
CA PHE A 525 -14.08 -8.34 28.09
C PHE A 525 -13.88 -9.26 26.88
N LEU A 526 -13.87 -10.59 27.07
CA LEU A 526 -13.68 -11.53 25.97
C LEU A 526 -14.90 -11.57 25.04
N LYS A 527 -16.11 -11.50 25.60
CA LYS A 527 -17.35 -11.41 24.84
C LYS A 527 -17.37 -10.18 23.93
N GLY A 528 -16.97 -9.03 24.45
CA GLY A 528 -16.88 -7.80 23.66
C GLY A 528 -15.93 -7.90 22.47
N ILE A 529 -14.90 -8.75 22.54
CA ILE A 529 -13.98 -8.99 21.42
C ILE A 529 -14.57 -9.97 20.40
N VAL A 530 -15.31 -10.99 20.84
CA VAL A 530 -15.92 -12.01 19.97
C VAL A 530 -17.15 -11.44 19.23
N GLU A 531 -17.95 -10.61 19.88
CA GLU A 531 -19.17 -10.04 19.29
C GLU A 531 -18.94 -8.70 18.56
N GLU A 532 -17.70 -8.21 18.48
CA GLU A 532 -17.38 -6.98 17.74
C GLU A 532 -17.46 -7.23 16.22
N PRO A 533 -18.30 -6.49 15.47
CA PRO A 533 -18.50 -6.69 14.04
C PRO A 533 -17.23 -6.60 13.18
N ASP A 534 -16.20 -5.88 13.65
CA ASP A 534 -14.92 -5.72 12.96
C ASP A 534 -13.99 -6.95 13.10
N PHE A 535 -14.40 -7.99 13.83
CA PHE A 535 -13.59 -9.20 14.07
C PHE A 535 -14.27 -10.51 13.60
N GLU A 536 -14.63 -10.59 12.31
CA GLU A 536 -15.21 -11.78 11.63
C GLU A 536 -14.40 -13.10 11.81
N LYS A 537 -13.15 -13.01 12.24
CA LYS A 537 -12.24 -14.14 12.56
C LYS A 537 -12.60 -14.91 13.84
N TYR A 538 -13.64 -14.49 14.58
CA TYR A 538 -14.10 -15.15 15.82
C TYR A 538 -15.55 -15.64 15.74
N ASP A 539 -16.18 -15.60 14.57
CA ASP A 539 -17.56 -16.07 14.35
C ASP A 539 -17.75 -17.57 14.68
N ASP A 540 -16.65 -18.33 14.74
CA ASP A 540 -16.60 -19.74 15.11
C ASP A 540 -16.34 -19.98 16.62
N VAL A 541 -16.24 -18.92 17.43
CA VAL A 541 -16.02 -19.01 18.88
C VAL A 541 -17.34 -18.92 19.64
N ASP A 542 -17.82 -20.05 20.17
CA ASP A 542 -19.03 -20.08 20.99
C ASP A 542 -18.83 -19.37 22.34
N VAL A 543 -19.57 -18.29 22.58
CA VAL A 543 -19.58 -17.55 23.86
C VAL A 543 -20.47 -18.29 24.88
N PRO A 544 -19.92 -18.78 26.01
CA PRO A 544 -20.70 -19.49 27.01
C PRO A 544 -21.59 -18.53 27.82
N PRO A 545 -22.59 -19.07 28.56
CA PRO A 545 -23.43 -18.26 29.45
C PRO A 545 -22.60 -17.45 30.44
N LYS A 546 -23.13 -16.29 30.85
CA LYS A 546 -22.48 -15.43 31.83
C LYS A 546 -22.21 -16.21 33.13
N PRO A 547 -20.96 -16.23 33.64
CA PRO A 547 -20.64 -16.89 34.90
C PRO A 547 -21.34 -16.19 36.08
N THR A 548 -21.64 -16.99 37.11
CA THR A 548 -22.44 -16.58 38.30
C THR A 548 -21.57 -16.12 39.45
#